data_AF-A0AAV6YV65-F1
#
_entry.id   AF-A0AAV6YV65-F1
#
_cell.length_a   1.000
_cell.length_b   1.000
_cell.length_c   1.000
_cell.angle_alpha   90.00
_cell.angle_beta   90.00
_cell.angle_gamma   90.00
#
_symmetry.space_group_name_H-M   'P 1'
#
loop_
_entity.id
_entity.type
_entity.pdbx_description
1 polymer ?
#
loop_
_entity_poly.entity_id
_entity_poly.type
_entity_poly.pdbx_seq_one_letter_code
_entity_poly.pdbx_strand_id
1 'polypeptide(L)'
;KRPVTLGIAGSKFYLFCTVKQGTEDPDLSLKEVDNIKDIKDDDLLPFMFFKKPSSGVFNSFESVAFPGYCISTSQQESNPVQLKPEESQVFLQDFIVNPNF
;
A
#
# COMPACT_ATOMS: atom_id res chain seq x y z
N LYS A 1 -5.09 -1.22 14.35
CA LYS A 1 -4.85 -1.32 12.90
C LYS A 1 -6.14 -1.72 12.20
N ARG A 2 -6.53 -1.09 11.09
CA ARG A 2 -7.75 -1.40 10.35
C ARG A 2 -7.38 -1.92 8.95
N PRO A 3 -7.86 -3.10 8.52
CA PRO A 3 -7.65 -3.55 7.16
C PRO A 3 -8.43 -2.68 6.17
N VAL A 4 -7.79 -2.30 5.08
CA VAL A 4 -8.36 -1.53 3.98
C VAL A 4 -7.80 -2.00 2.64
N THR A 5 -8.55 -1.82 1.57
CA THR A 5 -8.05 -1.85 0.19
C THR A 5 -7.94 -0.42 -0.32
N LEU A 6 -6.95 -0.13 -1.17
CA LEU A 6 -6.70 1.22 -1.68
C LEU A 6 -6.90 1.25 -3.20
N GLY A 7 -7.95 1.94 -3.64
CA GLY A 7 -8.28 2.12 -5.07
C GLY A 7 -7.80 3.47 -5.60
N ILE A 8 -7.46 3.53 -6.88
CA ILE A 8 -7.15 4.78 -7.58
C ILE A 8 -8.47 5.39 -8.07
N ALA A 9 -8.83 6.53 -7.49
CA ALA A 9 -10.05 7.27 -7.80
C ALA A 9 -10.20 7.51 -9.31
N GLY A 10 -11.42 7.33 -9.84
CA GLY A 10 -11.72 7.48 -11.26
C GLY A 10 -11.23 6.34 -12.16
N SER A 11 -10.75 5.23 -11.58
CA SER A 11 -10.28 4.06 -12.33
C SER A 11 -10.72 2.74 -11.69
N LYS A 12 -10.43 1.63 -12.37
CA LYS A 12 -10.60 0.26 -11.86
C LYS A 12 -9.32 -0.30 -11.20
N PHE A 13 -8.29 0.51 -11.02
CA PHE A 13 -7.02 0.05 -10.47
C PHE A 13 -7.02 0.11 -8.94
N TYR A 14 -6.49 -0.95 -8.33
CA TYR A 14 -6.22 -1.03 -6.91
C TYR A 14 -4.72 -1.25 -6.67
N LEU A 15 -4.22 -0.75 -5.55
CA LEU A 15 -2.89 -1.08 -5.06
C LEU A 15 -2.83 -2.58 -4.75
N PHE A 16 -1.78 -3.22 -5.22
CA PHE A 16 -1.55 -4.65 -5.13
C PHE A 16 -0.08 -4.91 -4.78
N CYS A 17 0.16 -5.62 -3.69
CA CYS A 17 1.50 -6.08 -3.32
C CYS A 17 1.85 -7.35 -4.10
N THR A 18 3.05 -7.40 -4.64
CA THR A 18 3.56 -8.55 -5.39
C THR A 18 5.03 -8.77 -5.05
N VAL A 19 5.62 -9.83 -5.59
CA VAL A 19 7.07 -9.96 -5.65
C VAL A 19 7.57 -9.30 -6.93
N LYS A 20 8.68 -8.60 -6.85
CA LYS A 20 9.34 -7.99 -8.00
C LYS A 20 9.80 -9.06 -8.99
N GLN A 21 9.60 -8.82 -10.28
CA GLN A 21 9.96 -9.81 -11.29
C GLN A 21 11.47 -10.12 -11.25
N GLY A 22 11.81 -11.38 -11.03
CA GLY A 22 13.20 -11.85 -10.99
C GLY A 22 13.93 -11.64 -9.66
N THR A 23 13.25 -11.20 -8.60
CA THR A 23 13.78 -11.18 -7.23
C THR A 23 12.79 -11.80 -6.24
N GLU A 24 13.12 -11.80 -4.95
CA GLU A 24 12.20 -12.18 -3.86
C GLU A 24 11.67 -10.95 -3.10
N ASP A 25 12.00 -9.74 -3.57
CA ASP A 25 11.67 -8.51 -2.87
C ASP A 25 10.20 -8.12 -3.07
N PRO A 26 9.51 -7.67 -2.01
CA PRO A 26 8.18 -7.10 -2.14
C PRO A 26 8.17 -5.85 -3.02
N ASP A 27 7.12 -5.71 -3.82
CA ASP A 27 6.89 -4.58 -4.71
C ASP A 27 5.44 -4.10 -4.64
N LEU A 28 5.23 -2.82 -4.96
CA LEU A 28 3.90 -2.21 -5.01
C LEU A 28 3.52 -1.97 -6.47
N SER A 29 2.39 -2.54 -6.89
CA SER A 29 1.90 -2.44 -8.26
C SER A 29 0.43 -2.03 -8.30
N LEU A 30 -0.07 -1.82 -9.51
CA LEU A 30 -1.49 -1.58 -9.79
C LEU A 30 -2.07 -2.80 -10.49
N LYS A 31 -3.23 -3.25 -10.02
CA LYS A 31 -3.99 -4.32 -10.66
C LYS A 31 -5.40 -3.86 -10.96
N GLU A 32 -5.83 -4.07 -12.20
CA GLU A 32 -7.20 -3.78 -12.62
C GLU A 32 -8.15 -4.83 -12.02
N VAL A 33 -9.23 -4.35 -11.38
CA VAL A 33 -10.25 -5.17 -10.74
C VAL A 33 -11.61 -4.55 -11.01
N ASP A 34 -12.52 -5.31 -11.60
CA ASP A 34 -13.89 -4.84 -11.87
C ASP A 34 -14.65 -4.51 -10.58
N ASN A 35 -14.58 -5.40 -9.60
CA ASN A 35 -15.17 -5.21 -8.29
C ASN A 35 -14.37 -5.93 -7.21
N ILE A 36 -13.74 -5.15 -6.33
CA ILE A 36 -12.88 -5.67 -5.25
C ILE A 36 -13.61 -6.59 -4.27
N LYS A 37 -14.94 -6.47 -4.16
CA LYS A 37 -15.77 -7.28 -3.26
C LYS A 37 -15.99 -8.72 -3.76
N ASP A 38 -15.71 -8.98 -5.03
CA ASP A 38 -15.92 -10.29 -5.65
C ASP A 38 -14.67 -11.19 -5.53
N ILE A 39 -13.56 -10.64 -5.04
CA ILE A 39 -12.33 -11.39 -4.77
C ILE A 39 -12.48 -12.18 -3.47
N LYS A 40 -12.11 -13.45 -3.50
CA LYS A 40 -12.11 -14.34 -2.32
C LYS A 40 -11.03 -13.93 -1.31
N ASP A 41 -11.25 -14.24 -0.04
CA ASP A 41 -10.39 -13.78 1.07
C ASP A 41 -8.89 -14.02 0.86
N ASP A 42 -8.47 -15.21 0.44
CA ASP A 42 -7.04 -15.52 0.24
C ASP A 42 -6.42 -14.72 -0.93
N ASP A 43 -7.18 -14.56 -2.03
CA ASP A 43 -6.77 -13.79 -3.21
C ASP A 43 -6.85 -12.27 -2.96
N LEU A 44 -7.54 -11.85 -1.90
CA LEU A 44 -7.70 -10.46 -1.49
C LEU A 44 -6.51 -9.96 -0.66
N LEU A 45 -5.78 -10.84 0.04
CA LEU A 45 -4.66 -10.48 0.92
C LEU A 45 -3.62 -9.56 0.26
N PRO A 46 -3.21 -9.77 -1.00
CA PRO A 46 -2.25 -8.87 -1.67
C PRO A 46 -2.77 -7.45 -1.91
N PHE A 47 -4.09 -7.23 -1.88
CA PHE A 47 -4.70 -5.90 -2.01
C PHE A 47 -4.92 -5.19 -0.66
N MET A 48 -4.71 -5.91 0.44
CA MET A 48 -5.03 -5.41 1.77
C MET A 48 -3.83 -4.75 2.43
N PHE A 49 -4.13 -3.64 3.09
CA PHE A 49 -3.19 -2.90 3.92
C PHE A 49 -3.81 -2.68 5.30
N PHE A 50 -2.98 -2.79 6.34
CA PHE A 50 -3.31 -2.28 7.65
C PHE A 50 -3.06 -0.78 7.69
N LYS A 51 -4.14 0.01 7.73
CA LYS A 51 -4.05 1.42 8.11
C LYS A 51 -3.74 1.50 9.62
N LYS A 52 -2.57 2.04 9.94
CA LYS A 52 -2.06 2.23 11.30
C LYS A 52 -1.97 3.74 11.59
N PRO A 53 -2.57 4.24 12.68
CA PRO A 53 -2.22 5.57 13.19
C PRO A 53 -0.75 5.54 13.63
N SER A 54 0.06 6.49 13.18
CA SER A 54 1.45 6.62 13.63
C SER A 54 1.58 7.70 14.71
N SER A 55 1.24 8.95 14.36
CA SER A 55 1.16 10.07 15.31
C SER A 55 0.21 11.17 14.82
N GLY A 56 -0.56 11.78 15.72
CA GLY A 56 -1.49 12.87 15.37
C GLY A 56 -2.46 12.50 14.23
N VAL A 57 -2.37 13.23 13.12
CA VAL A 57 -3.21 13.01 11.91
C VAL A 57 -2.56 12.06 10.88
N PHE A 58 -1.33 11.61 11.14
CA PHE A 58 -0.57 10.76 10.23
C PHE A 58 -0.97 9.29 10.36
N ASN A 59 -0.88 8.60 9.23
CA ASN A 59 -1.19 7.19 9.10
C ASN A 59 -0.12 6.51 8.26
N SER A 60 0.25 5.28 8.61
CA SER A 60 1.01 4.39 7.74
C SER A 60 0.11 3.27 7.21
N PHE A 61 0.55 2.63 6.13
CA PHE A 61 -0.17 1.56 5.45
C PHE A 61 0.76 0.37 5.25
N GLU A 62 0.66 -0.61 6.14
CA GLU A 62 1.47 -1.83 6.10
C GLU A 62 0.77 -2.90 5.26
N SER A 63 1.51 -3.59 4.40
CA SER A 63 0.99 -4.71 3.61
C SER A 63 0.54 -5.86 4.50
N VAL A 64 -0.63 -6.43 4.22
CA VAL A 64 -1.07 -7.66 4.88
C VAL A 64 -0.32 -8.88 4.33
N ALA A 65 -0.07 -8.91 3.01
CA ALA A 65 0.64 -10.01 2.35
C ALA A 65 2.16 -10.01 2.65
N PHE A 66 2.73 -8.85 2.96
CA PHE A 66 4.15 -8.70 3.31
C PHE A 66 4.28 -7.93 4.64
N PRO A 67 4.09 -8.60 5.79
CA PRO A 67 4.21 -7.97 7.11
C PRO A 67 5.56 -7.27 7.31
N GLY A 68 5.55 -6.12 7.98
CA GLY A 68 6.74 -5.28 8.16
C GLY A 68 7.11 -4.40 6.96
N TYR A 69 6.34 -4.43 5.87
CA TYR A 69 6.56 -3.55 4.71
C TYR A 69 5.42 -2.54 4.57
N CYS A 70 5.77 -1.26 4.41
CA CYS A 70 4.84 -0.13 4.33
C CYS A 70 4.87 0.54 2.95
N ILE A 71 3.72 1.09 2.54
CA ILE A 71 3.66 2.06 1.45
C ILE A 71 4.57 3.24 1.83
N SER A 72 5.40 3.64 0.88
CA SER A 72 6.52 4.56 1.12
C SER A 72 6.74 5.47 -0.08
N THR A 73 7.15 6.72 0.18
CA THR A 73 7.63 7.64 -0.86
C THR A 73 9.12 7.93 -0.68
N SER A 74 9.81 8.22 -1.79
CA SER A 74 11.16 8.79 -1.76
C SER A 74 11.13 10.18 -1.13
N GLN A 75 12.28 10.63 -0.60
CA GLN A 75 12.49 12.05 -0.24
C GLN A 75 12.60 12.95 -1.48
N GLN A 76 12.94 12.37 -2.64
CA GLN A 76 13.02 13.07 -3.91
C GLN A 76 11.68 12.98 -4.66
N GLU A 77 11.23 14.11 -5.20
CA GLU A 77 10.02 14.20 -6.02
C GLU A 77 10.08 13.36 -7.29
N SER A 78 8.91 13.14 -7.92
CA SER A 78 8.74 12.43 -9.19
C SER A 78 9.22 10.97 -9.22
N ASN A 79 9.51 10.38 -8.06
CA ASN A 79 9.73 8.95 -7.93
C ASN A 79 8.41 8.20 -7.69
N PRO A 80 8.31 6.94 -8.15
CA PRO A 80 7.14 6.12 -7.88
C PRO A 80 6.97 5.87 -6.38
N VAL A 81 5.72 5.65 -5.97
CA VAL A 81 5.39 5.12 -4.64
C VAL A 81 5.84 3.66 -4.59
N GLN A 82 6.40 3.22 -3.46
CA GLN A 82 7.02 1.90 -3.33
C GLN A 82 6.57 1.20 -2.05
N LEU A 83 6.85 -0.10 -1.96
CA LEU A 83 6.83 -0.83 -0.71
C LEU A 83 8.25 -0.89 -0.12
N LYS A 84 8.42 -0.56 1.16
CA LYS A 84 9.72 -0.60 1.86
C LYS A 84 9.56 -1.13 3.28
N PRO A 85 10.62 -1.71 3.88
CA PRO A 85 10.59 -2.11 5.28
C PRO A 85 10.21 -0.94 6.20
N GLU A 86 9.41 -1.20 7.23
CA GLU A 86 8.91 -0.21 8.20
C GLU A 86 10.07 0.45 8.97
N GLU A 87 11.17 -0.26 9.18
CA GLU A 87 12.39 0.26 9.83
C GLU A 87 13.22 1.19 8.94
N SER A 88 12.83 1.40 7.67
CA SER A 88 13.61 2.21 6.75
C SER A 88 13.58 3.69 7.08
N GLN A 89 14.72 4.24 7.49
CA GLN A 89 14.85 5.66 7.88
C GLN A 89 14.98 6.63 6.70
N VAL A 90 15.16 6.11 5.48
CA VAL A 90 15.39 6.94 4.28
C VAL A 90 14.11 7.20 3.49
N PHE A 91 13.04 6.47 3.76
CA PHE A 91 11.75 6.64 3.08
C PHE A 91 10.72 7.30 4.00
N LEU A 92 9.81 8.05 3.40
CA LEU A 92 8.68 8.66 4.12
C LEU A 92 7.50 7.70 4.09
N GLN A 93 6.93 7.40 5.26
CA GLN A 93 5.86 6.40 5.43
C GLN A 93 4.62 6.95 6.14
N ASP A 94 4.66 8.23 6.54
CA ASP A 94 3.59 8.93 7.22
C ASP A 94 2.75 9.73 6.23
N PHE A 95 1.47 9.38 6.13
CA PHE A 95 0.52 9.99 5.21
C PHE A 95 -0.62 10.67 5.95
N ILE A 96 -0.99 11.86 5.51
CA ILE A 96 -2.24 12.51 5.90
C ILE A 96 -3.33 12.02 4.94
N VAL A 97 -4.41 11.45 5.48
CA VAL A 97 -5.55 10.99 4.69
C VAL A 97 -6.63 12.07 4.70
N ASN A 98 -6.77 12.77 3.58
CA ASN A 98 -7.77 13.82 3.42
C ASN A 98 -9.12 13.21 2.99
N PRO A 99 -10.21 13.39 3.76
CA PRO A 99 -11.51 12.79 3.43
C PRO A 99 -12.30 13.55 2.35
N ASN A 100 -11.78 14.68 1.86
CA ASN A 100 -12.51 15.63 1.00
C ASN A 100 -12.03 15.65 -0.47
N PHE A 101 -11.21 14.68 -0.88
CA PHE A 101 -10.80 14.47 -2.28
C PHE A 101 -11.36 13.15 -2.79
#